data_AF-E2BE09-F1
#
_entry.id   AF-E2BE09-F1
#
_cell.length_a   1.000
_cell.length_b   1.000
_cell.length_c   1.000
_cell.angle_alpha   90.00
_cell.angle_beta   90.00
_cell.angle_gamma   90.00
#
_symmetry.space_group_name_H-M   'P 1'
#
loop_
_entity.id
_entity.type
_entity.pdbx_description
1 polymer ?
#
loop_
_entity_poly.entity_id
_entity_poly.type
_entity_poly.pdbx_seq_one_letter_code
_entity_poly.pdbx_strand_id
1 'polypeptide(L)'
;MFVIYNEDTKCVENLHLENMNYSLSALRIESINKSMMILKGIGMLDLVLDIDNIRRNGDIITCSTSLYMKFIVNLKCIDCGVEAAEWISRYLNRPNIRLAYTEADAHVKQTFWECLAKTYETIRDDRDLTISSASVPTYTLISNKMLHEWNSKYDGCPKTIEEFQPNIVIWWTSPCILQEIEWEWIKIGDAIIRNIIPWSRQCTKMHPRNIPMDMTLDMYLLHCELYIPAEVHVNDNVYVHIPMKNYKHLDTDNLDNME
;
A
#
# COMPACT_ATOMS: atom_id res chain seq x y z
N MET A 1 -7.14 -3.39 -13.71
CA MET A 1 -5.74 -3.29 -13.23
C MET A 1 -4.97 -4.49 -13.76
N PHE A 2 -3.70 -4.34 -14.10
CA PHE A 2 -2.85 -5.48 -14.48
C PHE A 2 -1.98 -5.90 -13.30
N VAL A 3 -1.72 -7.20 -13.19
CA VAL A 3 -0.81 -7.78 -12.19
C VAL A 3 0.14 -8.75 -12.89
N ILE A 4 1.37 -8.82 -12.40
CA ILE A 4 2.36 -9.82 -12.83
C ILE A 4 2.38 -10.89 -11.75
N TYR A 5 2.32 -12.15 -12.16
CA TYR A 5 2.30 -13.27 -11.23
C TYR A 5 3.18 -14.41 -11.71
N ASN A 6 3.64 -15.23 -10.77
CA ASN A 6 4.41 -16.43 -11.05
C ASN A 6 3.48 -17.60 -11.41
N GLU A 7 3.74 -18.27 -12.52
CA GLU A 7 2.91 -19.35 -13.05
C GLU A 7 2.85 -20.57 -12.11
N ASP A 8 3.95 -20.90 -11.45
CA ASP A 8 4.06 -22.08 -10.60
C ASP A 8 3.39 -21.86 -9.23
N THR A 9 3.70 -20.72 -8.60
CA THR A 9 3.23 -20.42 -7.23
C THR A 9 1.87 -19.73 -7.20
N LYS A 10 1.44 -19.15 -8.33
CA LYS A 10 0.29 -18.24 -8.43
C LYS A 10 0.40 -17.01 -7.51
N CYS A 11 1.59 -16.69 -7.01
CA CYS A 11 1.81 -15.48 -6.25
C CYS A 11 1.97 -14.28 -7.19
N VAL A 12 1.34 -13.15 -6.85
CA VAL A 12 1.63 -11.86 -7.47
C VAL A 12 3.01 -11.42 -7.06
N GLU A 13 3.79 -10.98 -8.03
CA GLU A 13 5.11 -10.42 -7.82
C GLU A 13 4.93 -8.99 -7.26
N ASN A 14 5.07 -8.84 -5.94
CA ASN A 14 5.05 -7.55 -5.25
C ASN A 14 6.40 -6.85 -5.43
N LEU A 15 6.59 -6.28 -6.60
CA LEU A 15 7.88 -5.79 -7.10
C LEU A 15 8.35 -4.48 -6.46
N HIS A 16 7.54 -3.87 -5.59
CA HIS A 16 7.95 -2.72 -4.77
C HIS A 16 8.96 -3.09 -3.68
N LEU A 17 9.03 -4.35 -3.24
CA LEU A 17 9.94 -4.80 -2.18
C LEU A 17 11.28 -5.31 -2.72
N GLU A 18 11.36 -5.63 -4.01
CA GLU A 18 12.61 -5.97 -4.67
C GLU A 18 13.27 -4.69 -5.19
N ASN A 19 13.91 -3.96 -4.28
CA ASN A 19 14.97 -3.03 -4.63
C ASN A 19 15.83 -3.68 -5.72
N MET A 20 15.95 -3.03 -6.88
CA MET A 20 16.77 -3.41 -8.04
C MET A 20 16.06 -4.12 -9.22
N ASN A 21 14.98 -3.55 -9.77
CA ASN A 21 14.62 -3.87 -11.16
C ASN A 21 14.19 -2.62 -11.95
N TYR A 22 15.17 -1.84 -12.42
CA TYR A 22 14.97 -0.65 -13.25
C TYR A 22 14.09 -0.90 -14.49
N SER A 23 14.02 -2.14 -14.98
CA SER A 23 13.15 -2.51 -16.09
C SER A 23 11.66 -2.34 -15.75
N LEU A 24 11.23 -2.54 -14.50
CA LEU A 24 9.82 -2.44 -14.14
C LEU A 24 9.32 -1.00 -14.03
N SER A 25 10.14 -0.10 -13.49
CA SER A 25 9.80 1.33 -13.45
C SER A 25 9.73 1.96 -14.85
N ALA A 26 10.32 1.31 -15.85
CA ALA A 26 10.25 1.69 -17.25
C ALA A 26 9.09 1.01 -18.03
N LEU A 27 8.43 0.00 -17.45
CA LEU A 27 7.24 -0.62 -18.05
C LEU A 27 6.10 0.41 -18.07
N ARG A 28 5.53 0.65 -19.25
CA ARG A 28 4.35 1.51 -19.40
C ARG A 28 3.19 0.74 -19.97
N ILE A 29 2.02 0.98 -19.40
CA ILE A 29 0.74 0.51 -19.93
C ILE A 29 -0.06 1.75 -20.30
N GLU A 30 -0.35 1.91 -21.57
CA GLU A 30 -1.08 3.06 -22.10
C GLU A 30 -2.39 2.58 -22.74
N SER A 31 -3.48 3.34 -22.57
CA SER A 31 -4.74 3.04 -23.24
C SER A 31 -4.73 3.61 -24.66
N ILE A 32 -4.98 2.77 -25.66
CA ILE A 32 -5.27 3.25 -27.03
C ILE A 32 -6.74 3.68 -27.10
N ASN A 33 -7.63 2.86 -26.54
CA ASN A 33 -9.06 3.14 -26.42
C ASN A 33 -9.64 2.34 -25.23
N LYS A 34 -10.98 2.22 -25.16
CA LYS A 34 -11.67 1.54 -24.06
C LYS A 34 -11.37 0.04 -23.95
N SER A 35 -11.04 -0.62 -25.05
CA SER A 35 -10.85 -2.08 -25.12
C SER A 35 -9.42 -2.48 -25.48
N MET A 36 -8.58 -1.54 -25.91
CA MET A 36 -7.21 -1.81 -26.34
C MET A 36 -6.20 -1.07 -25.46
N MET A 37 -5.29 -1.84 -24.88
CA MET A 37 -4.16 -1.35 -24.08
C MET A 37 -2.85 -1.69 -24.80
N ILE A 38 -1.81 -0.90 -24.61
CA ILE A 38 -0.47 -1.15 -25.16
C ILE A 38 0.56 -1.24 -24.04
N LEU A 39 1.34 -2.32 -24.05
CA LEU A 39 2.49 -2.54 -23.19
C LEU A 39 3.74 -2.07 -23.91
N LYS A 40 4.49 -1.18 -23.26
CA LYS A 40 5.73 -0.61 -23.75
C LYS A 40 6.85 -0.87 -22.76
N GLY A 41 8.00 -1.30 -23.27
CA GLY A 41 9.21 -1.52 -22.48
C GLY A 41 10.42 -1.08 -23.28
N ILE A 42 11.42 -0.52 -22.59
CA ILE A 42 12.67 -0.09 -23.25
C ILE A 42 13.30 -1.29 -23.97
N GLY A 43 13.53 -1.15 -25.28
CA GLY A 43 14.15 -2.21 -26.11
C GLY A 43 13.20 -3.35 -26.51
N MET A 44 11.90 -3.25 -26.20
CA MET A 44 10.89 -4.21 -26.61
C MET A 44 10.01 -3.64 -27.72
N LEU A 45 9.46 -4.51 -28.57
CA LEU A 45 8.36 -4.14 -29.45
C LEU A 45 7.08 -3.98 -28.64
N ASP A 46 6.28 -2.98 -28.97
CA ASP A 46 5.01 -2.74 -28.30
C ASP A 46 4.06 -3.94 -28.45
N LEU A 47 3.43 -4.34 -27.35
CA LEU A 47 2.41 -5.39 -27.33
C LEU A 47 1.02 -4.78 -27.14
N VAL A 48 0.10 -5.08 -28.04
CA VAL A 48 -1.30 -4.62 -27.93
C VAL A 48 -2.15 -5.72 -27.30
N LEU A 49 -2.88 -5.36 -26.24
CA LEU A 49 -3.80 -6.24 -25.53
C LEU A 49 -5.24 -5.81 -25.79
N ASP A 50 -6.05 -6.73 -26.29
CA ASP A 50 -7.50 -6.58 -26.39
C ASP A 50 -8.16 -7.09 -25.10
N ILE A 51 -8.57 -6.15 -24.26
CA ILE A 51 -9.18 -6.41 -22.95
C ILE A 51 -10.53 -7.11 -23.09
N ASP A 52 -11.32 -6.77 -24.11
CA ASP A 52 -12.63 -7.40 -24.32
C ASP A 52 -12.47 -8.85 -24.81
N ASN A 53 -11.42 -9.14 -25.57
CA ASN A 53 -11.07 -10.50 -25.93
C ASN A 53 -10.57 -11.29 -24.70
N ILE A 54 -9.66 -10.71 -23.91
CA ILE A 54 -9.15 -11.32 -22.67
C ILE A 54 -10.30 -11.64 -21.72
N ARG A 55 -11.25 -10.72 -21.52
CA ARG A 55 -12.43 -10.93 -20.66
C ARG A 55 -13.30 -12.12 -21.10
N ARG A 56 -13.46 -12.30 -22.41
CA ARG A 56 -14.35 -13.34 -22.97
C ARG A 56 -13.69 -14.70 -23.03
N ASN A 57 -12.39 -14.74 -23.32
CA ASN A 57 -11.70 -15.97 -23.71
C ASN A 57 -10.52 -16.33 -22.81
N GLY A 58 -10.11 -15.44 -21.90
CA GLY A 58 -8.97 -15.66 -21.00
C GLY A 58 -9.32 -16.58 -19.84
N ASP A 59 -8.32 -17.30 -19.35
CA ASP A 59 -8.46 -18.22 -18.23
C ASP A 59 -8.59 -17.46 -16.91
N ILE A 60 -9.63 -17.77 -16.14
CA ILE A 60 -9.81 -17.23 -14.80
C ILE A 60 -8.85 -17.95 -13.86
N ILE A 61 -8.01 -17.18 -13.19
CA ILE A 61 -7.03 -17.66 -12.22
C ILE A 61 -7.25 -16.96 -10.88
N THR A 62 -6.83 -17.64 -9.81
CA THR A 62 -6.73 -17.03 -8.47
C THR A 62 -5.26 -16.82 -8.16
N CYS A 63 -4.87 -15.57 -7.96
CA CYS A 63 -3.51 -15.20 -7.56
C CYS A 63 -3.49 -14.80 -6.09
N SER A 64 -2.42 -15.11 -5.36
CA SER A 64 -2.23 -14.66 -3.98
C SER A 64 -1.24 -13.51 -3.94
N THR A 65 -1.52 -12.45 -3.17
CA THR A 65 -0.56 -11.35 -2.94
C THR A 65 -0.51 -11.00 -1.46
N SER A 66 0.58 -10.40 -1.01
CA SER A 66 0.62 -9.78 0.31
C SER A 66 0.18 -8.31 0.21
N LEU A 67 -0.87 -7.96 0.94
CA LEU A 67 -1.27 -6.56 1.10
C LEU A 67 -0.48 -5.96 2.26
N TYR A 68 0.40 -5.00 1.98
CA TYR A 68 1.24 -4.30 2.96
C TYR A 68 2.03 -5.24 3.90
N MET A 69 2.44 -6.41 3.41
CA MET A 69 3.11 -7.47 4.18
C MET A 69 2.34 -7.99 5.41
N LYS A 70 1.07 -7.61 5.57
CA LYS A 70 0.25 -7.91 6.74
C LYS A 70 -0.78 -8.99 6.45
N PHE A 71 -1.43 -8.94 5.29
CA PHE A 71 -2.50 -9.88 4.92
C PHE A 71 -2.14 -10.65 3.65
N ILE A 72 -2.48 -11.93 3.61
CA ILE A 72 -2.48 -12.68 2.35
C ILE A 72 -3.84 -12.50 1.70
N VAL A 73 -3.88 -11.99 0.48
CA VAL A 73 -5.12 -11.75 -0.24
C VAL A 73 -5.18 -12.48 -1.57
N ASN A 74 -6.33 -13.06 -1.88
CA ASN A 74 -6.56 -13.84 -3.10
C ASN A 74 -7.32 -13.02 -4.15
N LEU A 75 -6.63 -12.65 -5.22
CA LEU A 75 -7.11 -11.93 -6.38
C LEU A 75 -7.71 -12.87 -7.42
N LYS A 76 -8.95 -12.61 -7.83
CA LYS A 76 -9.50 -13.22 -9.04
C LYS A 76 -9.03 -12.41 -10.25
N CYS A 77 -8.28 -13.04 -11.13
CA CYS A 77 -7.67 -12.43 -12.30
C CYS A 77 -8.02 -13.24 -13.56
N ILE A 78 -7.79 -12.65 -14.71
CA ILE A 78 -7.92 -13.27 -16.03
C ILE A 78 -6.53 -13.27 -16.67
N ASP A 79 -5.99 -14.43 -17.00
CA ASP A 79 -4.69 -14.54 -17.67
C ASP A 79 -4.74 -13.87 -19.06
N CYS A 80 -3.70 -13.09 -19.39
CA CYS A 80 -3.63 -12.34 -20.64
C CYS A 80 -3.11 -13.19 -21.83
N GLY A 81 -2.89 -14.48 -21.64
CA GLY A 81 -2.46 -15.42 -22.65
C GLY A 81 -0.94 -15.57 -22.77
N VAL A 82 -0.55 -16.52 -23.61
CA VAL A 82 0.86 -16.91 -23.82
C VAL A 82 1.69 -15.77 -24.42
N GLU A 83 1.13 -14.99 -25.33
CA GLU A 83 1.86 -13.86 -25.95
C GLU A 83 2.26 -12.81 -24.91
N ALA A 84 1.35 -12.45 -24.02
CA ALA A 84 1.63 -11.53 -22.92
C ALA A 84 2.63 -12.11 -21.91
N ALA A 85 2.53 -13.41 -21.62
CA ALA A 85 3.47 -14.12 -20.76
C ALA A 85 4.90 -14.14 -21.34
N GLU A 86 5.05 -14.44 -22.63
CA GLU A 86 6.34 -14.42 -23.31
C GLU A 86 6.94 -13.02 -23.34
N TRP A 87 6.13 -12.01 -23.61
CA TRP A 87 6.57 -10.62 -23.67
C TRP A 87 7.10 -10.17 -22.31
N ILE A 88 6.35 -10.39 -21.22
CA ILE A 88 6.77 -9.96 -19.88
C ILE A 88 7.95 -10.77 -19.36
N SER A 89 7.99 -12.08 -19.64
CA SER A 89 9.13 -12.96 -19.33
C SER A 89 10.43 -12.48 -19.96
N ARG A 90 10.37 -12.13 -21.26
CA ARG A 90 11.53 -11.57 -21.98
C ARG A 90 11.94 -10.22 -21.43
N TYR A 91 10.98 -9.34 -21.17
CA TYR A 91 11.27 -7.98 -20.70
C TYR A 91 11.94 -7.96 -19.32
N LEU A 92 11.47 -8.81 -18.40
CA LEU A 92 12.03 -8.89 -17.04
C LEU A 92 13.19 -9.88 -16.94
N ASN A 93 13.50 -10.61 -18.02
CA ASN A 93 14.48 -11.69 -18.06
C ASN A 93 14.27 -12.71 -16.92
N ARG A 94 13.01 -13.05 -16.67
CA ARG A 94 12.60 -14.03 -15.65
C ARG A 94 11.71 -15.09 -16.31
N PRO A 95 11.95 -16.39 -16.08
CA PRO A 95 11.04 -17.43 -16.50
C PRO A 95 9.81 -17.49 -15.58
N ASN A 96 8.75 -18.16 -16.05
CA ASN A 96 7.55 -18.49 -15.30
C ASN A 96 6.79 -17.28 -14.74
N ILE A 97 6.88 -16.13 -15.39
CA ILE A 97 6.08 -14.95 -15.06
C ILE A 97 5.06 -14.68 -16.15
N ARG A 98 3.86 -14.29 -15.72
CA ARG A 98 2.71 -14.08 -16.58
C ARG A 98 2.00 -12.80 -16.22
N LEU A 99 1.28 -12.26 -17.19
CA LEU A 99 0.47 -11.06 -17.02
C LEU A 99 -0.99 -11.45 -16.86
N ALA A 100 -1.67 -10.89 -15.86
CA ALA A 100 -3.10 -11.06 -15.67
C ALA A 100 -3.81 -9.72 -15.52
N TYR A 101 -5.08 -9.70 -15.91
CA TYR A 101 -5.98 -8.58 -15.80
C TYR A 101 -6.99 -8.83 -14.68
N THR A 102 -7.19 -7.86 -13.80
CA THR A 102 -8.19 -7.91 -12.73
C THR A 102 -9.11 -6.70 -12.79
N GLU A 103 -10.39 -6.94 -12.58
CA GLU A 103 -11.39 -5.88 -12.42
C GLU A 103 -11.55 -5.57 -10.93
N ALA A 104 -11.58 -4.28 -10.60
CA ALA A 104 -11.96 -3.86 -9.27
C ALA A 104 -13.45 -4.17 -9.09
N ASP A 105 -13.75 -5.28 -8.43
CA ASP A 105 -15.14 -5.68 -8.18
C ASP A 105 -15.77 -4.75 -7.13
N ALA A 106 -16.70 -3.90 -7.56
CA ALA A 106 -17.39 -2.95 -6.70
C ALA A 106 -18.30 -3.63 -5.66
N HIS A 107 -18.72 -4.89 -5.90
CA HIS A 107 -19.66 -5.61 -5.03
C HIS A 107 -19.00 -6.26 -3.81
N VAL A 108 -17.69 -6.47 -3.82
CA VAL A 108 -17.00 -7.20 -2.74
C VAL A 108 -16.71 -6.33 -1.50
N LYS A 109 -16.77 -5.00 -1.64
CA LYS A 109 -16.64 -4.06 -0.52
C LYS A 109 -17.70 -4.27 0.57
N GLN A 110 -18.88 -4.78 0.20
CA GLN A 110 -20.02 -4.90 1.11
C GLN A 110 -19.88 -6.10 2.07
N THR A 111 -19.22 -7.18 1.64
CA THR A 111 -19.05 -8.42 2.43
C THR A 111 -17.74 -8.46 3.22
N PHE A 112 -16.84 -7.50 3.04
CA PHE A 112 -15.54 -7.49 3.70
C PHE A 112 -15.64 -7.45 5.22
N TRP A 113 -16.34 -6.46 5.77
CA TRP A 113 -16.40 -6.22 7.20
C TRP A 113 -17.02 -7.41 7.92
N GLU A 114 -18.02 -8.04 7.31
CA GLU A 114 -18.66 -9.24 7.83
C GLU A 114 -17.71 -10.44 7.86
N CYS A 115 -16.89 -10.62 6.82
CA CYS A 115 -15.87 -11.66 6.77
C CYS A 115 -14.72 -11.39 7.74
N LEU A 116 -14.22 -10.15 7.79
CA LEU A 116 -13.13 -9.74 8.66
C LEU A 116 -13.51 -9.88 10.15
N ALA A 117 -14.70 -9.39 10.53
CA ALA A 117 -15.22 -9.51 11.89
C ALA A 117 -15.31 -10.99 12.34
N LYS A 118 -15.88 -11.86 11.50
CA LYS A 118 -15.95 -13.32 11.77
C LYS A 118 -14.57 -13.97 11.86
N THR A 119 -13.60 -13.49 11.10
CA THR A 119 -12.25 -14.09 11.07
C THR A 119 -11.43 -13.66 12.29
N TYR A 120 -11.58 -12.42 12.77
CA TYR A 120 -10.97 -11.96 14.03
C TYR A 120 -11.51 -12.66 15.28
N GLU A 121 -12.70 -13.28 15.22
CA GLU A 121 -13.19 -14.14 16.30
C GLU A 121 -12.36 -15.42 16.46
N THR A 122 -11.62 -15.83 15.42
CA THR A 122 -10.91 -17.13 15.36
C THR A 122 -9.40 -17.02 15.19
N ILE A 123 -8.88 -15.98 14.54
CA ILE A 123 -7.45 -15.81 14.25
C ILE A 123 -6.90 -14.59 15.02
N ARG A 124 -5.78 -14.78 15.73
CA ARG A 124 -5.12 -13.72 16.53
C ARG A 124 -3.93 -13.06 15.83
N ASP A 125 -3.33 -13.71 14.83
CA ASP A 125 -2.22 -13.18 14.05
C ASP A 125 -2.73 -12.77 12.66
N ASP A 126 -2.55 -11.49 12.32
CA ASP A 126 -3.03 -10.92 11.08
C ASP A 126 -2.44 -11.59 9.82
N ARG A 127 -1.24 -12.20 9.95
CA ARG A 127 -0.54 -12.86 8.83
C ARG A 127 -1.18 -14.16 8.38
N ASP A 128 -1.93 -14.80 9.27
CA ASP A 128 -2.67 -16.04 8.98
C ASP A 128 -4.04 -15.74 8.36
N LEU A 129 -4.43 -14.46 8.28
CA LEU A 129 -5.65 -14.03 7.62
C LEU A 129 -5.48 -14.14 6.09
N THR A 130 -6.19 -15.10 5.51
CA THR A 130 -6.38 -15.18 4.05
C THR A 130 -7.71 -14.52 3.68
N ILE A 131 -7.65 -13.38 3.00
CA ILE A 131 -8.84 -12.58 2.68
C ILE A 131 -9.04 -12.56 1.15
N SER A 132 -10.28 -12.64 0.67
CA SER A 132 -10.55 -12.41 -0.77
C SER A 132 -10.22 -10.96 -1.14
N SER A 133 -9.54 -10.74 -2.26
CA SER A 133 -8.85 -9.49 -2.63
C SER A 133 -9.68 -8.23 -2.71
N ALA A 134 -10.99 -8.34 -2.89
CA ALA A 134 -11.79 -7.17 -3.23
C ALA A 134 -12.40 -6.50 -1.99
N SER A 135 -11.77 -6.68 -0.83
CA SER A 135 -12.44 -6.52 0.43
C SER A 135 -11.81 -5.46 1.37
N VAL A 136 -10.50 -5.22 1.46
CA VAL A 136 -9.99 -4.15 2.36
C VAL A 136 -10.15 -2.77 1.69
N PRO A 137 -11.06 -1.86 2.11
CA PRO A 137 -11.03 -0.51 1.61
C PRO A 137 -9.81 0.18 2.24
N THR A 138 -8.78 0.34 1.42
CA THR A 138 -7.55 1.02 1.79
C THR A 138 -7.66 2.49 1.42
N TYR A 139 -7.26 3.35 2.35
CA TYR A 139 -7.22 4.79 2.18
C TYR A 139 -5.78 5.24 2.29
N THR A 140 -5.35 6.07 1.35
CA THR A 140 -4.05 6.75 1.43
C THR A 140 -4.21 8.08 2.16
N LEU A 141 -3.30 8.34 3.08
CA LEU A 141 -3.32 9.51 3.93
C LEU A 141 -1.95 10.19 3.93
N ILE A 142 -1.94 11.51 3.80
CA ILE A 142 -0.71 12.32 3.90
C ILE A 142 -0.98 13.56 4.74
N SER A 143 0.03 14.02 5.49
CA SER A 143 -0.03 15.30 6.18
C SER A 143 0.62 16.41 5.35
N ASN A 144 0.10 17.63 5.45
CA ASN A 144 0.73 18.82 4.87
C ASN A 144 2.17 19.01 5.40
N LYS A 145 2.42 18.62 6.66
CA LYS A 145 3.71 18.76 7.31
C LYS A 145 4.76 17.83 6.70
N MET A 146 4.42 16.58 6.40
CA MET A 146 5.31 15.65 5.71
C MET A 146 5.77 16.22 4.37
N LEU A 147 4.84 16.78 3.59
CA LEU A 147 5.18 17.41 2.32
C LEU A 147 6.13 18.60 2.50
N HIS A 148 5.88 19.45 3.50
CA HIS A 148 6.76 20.58 3.81
C HIS A 148 8.17 20.10 4.19
N GLU A 149 8.29 19.08 5.04
CA GLU A 149 9.58 18.50 5.42
C GLU A 149 10.30 17.85 4.22
N TRP A 150 9.55 17.20 3.30
CA TRP A 150 10.12 16.69 2.04
C TRP A 150 10.76 17.83 1.24
N ASN A 151 9.96 18.85 0.95
CA ASN A 151 10.37 19.95 0.09
C ASN A 151 11.54 20.71 0.69
N SER A 152 11.56 20.93 2.01
CA SER A 152 12.68 21.58 2.69
C SER A 152 13.96 20.74 2.74
N LYS A 153 13.85 19.40 2.75
CA LYS A 153 15.02 18.50 2.77
C LYS A 153 15.58 18.26 1.37
N TYR A 154 14.72 18.34 0.35
CA TYR A 154 15.02 17.95 -1.03
C TYR A 154 14.60 19.04 -2.04
N ASP A 155 15.13 20.25 -1.87
CA ASP A 155 14.84 21.41 -2.75
C ASP A 155 15.02 21.13 -4.25
N GLY A 156 15.86 20.15 -4.62
CA GLY A 156 16.10 19.75 -6.01
C GLY A 156 15.00 18.87 -6.63
N CYS A 157 14.06 18.35 -5.85
CA CYS A 157 12.94 17.53 -6.31
C CYS A 157 11.69 17.79 -5.45
N PRO A 158 11.11 19.01 -5.54
CA PRO A 158 9.92 19.34 -4.79
C PRO A 158 8.76 18.47 -5.24
N LYS A 159 7.93 18.08 -4.28
CA LYS A 159 6.73 17.30 -4.49
C LYS A 159 5.48 18.11 -4.14
N THR A 160 4.39 17.82 -4.84
CA THR A 160 3.06 18.33 -4.54
C THR A 160 2.15 17.23 -3.98
N ILE A 161 1.07 17.60 -3.30
CA ILE A 161 0.10 16.63 -2.74
C ILE A 161 -0.50 15.77 -3.86
N GLU A 162 -0.75 16.40 -5.01
CA GLU A 162 -1.38 15.78 -6.17
C GLU A 162 -0.52 14.66 -6.76
N GLU A 163 0.81 14.75 -6.67
CA GLU A 163 1.71 13.68 -7.12
C GLU A 163 1.58 12.40 -6.28
N PHE A 164 1.16 12.51 -5.02
CA PHE A 164 0.93 11.36 -4.15
C PHE A 164 -0.48 10.76 -4.29
N GLN A 165 -1.42 11.49 -4.89
CA GLN A 165 -2.83 11.10 -5.06
C GLN A 165 -3.47 10.53 -3.76
N PRO A 166 -3.37 11.23 -2.61
CA PRO A 166 -3.93 10.74 -1.36
C PRO A 166 -5.47 10.76 -1.41
N ASN A 167 -6.11 9.86 -0.67
CA ASN A 167 -7.54 9.94 -0.42
C ASN A 167 -7.88 10.97 0.67
N ILE A 168 -7.00 11.12 1.66
CA ILE A 168 -7.19 11.98 2.82
C ILE A 168 -5.95 12.86 3.02
N VAL A 169 -6.16 14.17 3.14
CA VAL A 169 -5.10 15.13 3.48
C VAL A 169 -5.37 15.67 4.88
N ILE A 170 -4.41 15.49 5.79
CA ILE A 170 -4.49 16.02 7.15
C ILE A 170 -3.70 17.33 7.23
N TRP A 171 -4.34 18.34 7.80
CA TRP A 171 -3.64 19.54 8.24
C TRP A 171 -3.13 19.36 9.66
N TRP A 172 -1.81 19.41 9.84
CA TRP A 172 -1.14 19.13 11.10
C TRP A 172 -0.12 20.22 11.43
N THR A 173 -0.19 20.76 12.64
CA THR A 173 0.62 21.91 13.10
C THR A 173 1.53 21.58 14.29
N SER A 174 1.60 20.33 14.72
CA SER A 174 2.49 19.93 15.83
C SER A 174 3.94 20.26 15.51
N PRO A 175 4.79 20.60 16.49
CA PRO A 175 6.22 20.80 16.29
C PRO A 175 6.98 19.50 16.04
N CYS A 176 6.45 18.33 16.43
CA CYS A 176 7.12 17.04 16.26
C CYS A 176 7.24 16.66 14.77
N ILE A 177 8.44 16.29 14.32
CA ILE A 177 8.74 15.95 12.93
C ILE A 177 8.49 14.46 12.73
N LEU A 178 7.78 14.12 11.64
CA LEU A 178 7.47 12.76 11.22
C LEU A 178 6.97 11.92 12.40
N GLN A 179 5.99 12.46 13.12
CA GLN A 179 5.28 11.71 14.15
C GLN A 179 4.13 10.91 13.51
N GLU A 180 3.68 11.36 12.34
CA GLU A 180 2.55 10.79 11.62
C GLU A 180 2.83 9.38 11.13
N ILE A 181 4.09 9.05 10.82
CA ILE A 181 4.51 7.68 10.49
C ILE A 181 4.28 6.68 11.64
N GLU A 182 4.15 7.16 12.89
CA GLU A 182 3.94 6.32 14.08
C GLU A 182 2.47 6.17 14.46
N TRP A 183 1.57 6.87 13.78
CA TRP A 183 0.15 6.79 14.09
C TRP A 183 -0.34 5.39 13.82
N GLU A 184 -0.94 4.75 14.83
CA GLU A 184 -1.55 3.44 14.69
C GLU A 184 -3.05 3.55 14.42
N TRP A 185 -3.76 4.30 15.27
CA TRP A 185 -5.19 4.53 15.13
C TRP A 185 -5.47 5.99 14.86
N ILE A 186 -6.32 6.26 13.88
CA ILE A 186 -6.67 7.60 13.44
C ILE A 186 -8.19 7.69 13.41
N LYS A 187 -8.76 8.62 14.17
CA LYS A 187 -10.18 8.94 14.17
C LYS A 187 -10.40 10.24 13.40
N ILE A 188 -11.30 10.24 12.43
CA ILE A 188 -11.69 11.42 11.64
C ILE A 188 -13.21 11.53 11.69
N GLY A 189 -13.74 12.61 12.27
CA GLY A 189 -15.17 12.68 12.58
C GLY A 189 -15.52 11.52 13.52
N ASP A 190 -16.42 10.63 13.12
CA ASP A 190 -16.72 9.36 13.83
C ASP A 190 -16.13 8.11 13.16
N ALA A 191 -15.46 8.25 12.02
CA ALA A 191 -14.78 7.16 11.36
C ALA A 191 -13.48 6.83 12.10
N ILE A 192 -13.15 5.55 12.22
CA ILE A 192 -11.87 5.10 12.75
C ILE A 192 -11.17 4.32 11.64
N ILE A 193 -9.94 4.71 11.34
CA ILE A 193 -9.03 4.03 10.40
C ILE A 193 -7.76 3.63 11.16
N ARG A 194 -7.10 2.57 10.71
CA ARG A 194 -5.87 2.04 11.29
C ARG A 194 -4.76 2.11 10.25
N ASN A 195 -3.61 2.67 10.61
CA ASN A 195 -2.41 2.58 9.77
C ASN A 195 -1.96 1.11 9.69
N ILE A 196 -1.73 0.63 8.49
CA ILE A 196 -1.44 -0.79 8.24
C ILE A 196 0.01 -1.11 8.61
N ILE A 197 0.93 -0.17 8.41
CA ILE A 197 2.36 -0.30 8.74
C ILE A 197 2.81 0.92 9.55
N PRO A 198 2.40 1.04 10.83
CA PRO A 198 2.92 2.09 11.69
C PRO A 198 4.42 1.86 11.95
N TRP A 199 5.21 2.90 11.75
CA TRP A 199 6.63 2.87 12.05
C TRP A 199 6.84 2.83 13.57
N SER A 200 7.47 1.75 14.05
CA SER A 200 7.87 1.64 15.44
C SER A 200 9.32 2.09 15.63
N ARG A 201 9.52 3.27 16.24
CA ARG A 201 10.86 3.69 16.69
C ARG A 201 11.49 2.72 17.69
N GLN A 202 10.72 1.83 18.31
CA GLN A 202 11.25 0.81 19.22
C GLN A 202 12.04 -0.28 18.46
N CYS A 203 11.75 -0.46 17.17
CA CYS A 203 12.41 -1.44 16.31
C CYS A 203 13.65 -0.85 15.60
N THR A 204 13.85 0.47 15.61
CA THR A 204 14.94 1.14 14.88
C THR A 204 15.64 2.20 15.72
N LYS A 205 16.97 2.11 15.88
CA LYS A 205 17.80 3.19 16.48
C LYS A 205 17.92 4.44 15.60
N MET A 206 17.22 4.46 14.46
CA MET A 206 17.38 5.44 13.40
C MET A 206 16.44 6.62 13.61
N HIS A 207 17.00 7.82 13.63
CA HIS A 207 16.19 9.04 13.72
C HIS A 207 15.46 9.29 12.38
N PRO A 208 14.17 9.67 12.36
CA PRO A 208 13.41 9.84 11.11
C PRO A 208 14.05 10.78 10.08
N ARG A 209 14.75 11.82 10.53
CA ARG A 209 15.50 12.73 9.65
C ARG A 209 16.60 12.03 8.83
N ASN A 210 17.13 10.93 9.32
CA ASN A 210 18.25 10.21 8.72
C ASN A 210 17.78 9.12 7.75
N ILE A 211 16.47 8.96 7.55
CA ILE A 211 15.91 7.97 6.63
C ILE A 211 16.33 8.33 5.19
N PRO A 212 16.86 7.34 4.42
CA PRO A 212 17.12 7.45 3.00
C PRO A 212 15.91 7.97 2.22
N MET A 213 16.17 8.69 1.14
CA MET A 213 15.15 9.41 0.38
C MET A 213 14.07 8.48 -0.21
N ASP A 214 14.51 7.34 -0.73
CA ASP A 214 13.67 6.26 -1.26
C ASP A 214 12.74 5.71 -0.17
N MET A 215 13.28 5.33 0.99
CA MET A 215 12.47 4.83 2.11
C MET A 215 11.52 5.89 2.67
N THR A 216 11.93 7.15 2.63
CA THR A 216 11.16 8.27 3.17
C THR A 216 9.86 8.49 2.36
N LEU A 217 9.89 8.32 1.03
CA LEU A 217 8.69 8.46 0.19
C LEU A 217 7.62 7.43 0.54
N ASP A 218 8.02 6.17 0.69
CA ASP A 218 7.12 5.07 1.00
C ASP A 218 6.46 5.21 2.39
N MET A 219 7.08 5.99 3.28
CA MET A 219 6.58 6.27 4.62
C MET A 219 5.67 7.49 4.71
N TYR A 220 5.73 8.40 3.75
CA TYR A 220 4.98 9.66 3.81
C TYR A 220 3.52 9.47 3.40
N LEU A 221 3.25 8.52 2.52
CA LEU A 221 1.90 8.11 2.19
C LEU A 221 1.48 6.97 3.11
N LEU A 222 0.75 7.30 4.17
CA LEU A 222 0.23 6.30 5.09
C LEU A 222 -0.86 5.49 4.39
N HIS A 223 -0.78 4.18 4.48
CA HIS A 223 -1.80 3.28 4.01
C HIS A 223 -2.65 2.83 5.20
N CYS A 224 -3.93 3.19 5.17
CA CYS A 224 -4.86 2.94 6.26
C CYS A 224 -5.96 1.99 5.83
N GLU A 225 -6.33 1.08 6.72
CA GLU A 225 -7.55 0.29 6.63
C GLU A 225 -8.65 1.01 7.41
N LEU A 226 -9.88 1.05 6.88
CA LEU A 226 -11.02 1.48 7.69
C LEU A 226 -11.22 0.48 8.84
N TYR A 227 -11.84 0.89 9.92
CA TYR A 227 -12.11 0.01 11.05
C TYR A 227 -13.54 0.20 11.53
N ILE A 228 -13.95 1.46 11.75
CA ILE A 228 -15.34 1.84 11.98
C ILE A 228 -15.77 2.80 10.87
N PRO A 229 -16.76 2.40 10.03
CA PRO A 229 -17.28 3.26 8.98
C PRO A 229 -18.12 4.41 9.56
N ALA A 230 -17.91 5.62 9.05
CA ALA A 230 -18.78 6.77 9.27
C ALA A 230 -18.66 7.76 8.11
N GLU A 231 -19.57 8.72 8.02
CA GLU A 231 -19.43 9.86 7.12
C GLU A 231 -18.32 10.79 7.64
N VAL A 232 -17.47 11.25 6.72
CA VAL A 232 -16.35 12.15 7.00
C VAL A 232 -16.47 13.37 6.09
N HIS A 233 -16.26 14.54 6.68
CA HIS A 233 -16.35 15.83 6.01
C HIS A 233 -15.03 16.58 6.07
N VAL A 234 -14.83 17.49 5.11
CA VAL A 234 -13.70 18.43 5.15
C VAL A 234 -13.82 19.28 6.41
N ASN A 235 -12.69 19.45 7.12
CA ASN A 235 -12.57 20.12 8.42
C ASN A 235 -13.03 19.31 9.63
N ASP A 236 -13.34 18.02 9.48
CA ASP A 236 -13.52 17.15 10.64
C ASP A 236 -12.25 17.10 11.49
N ASN A 237 -12.45 17.06 12.82
CA ASN A 237 -11.35 16.91 13.74
C ASN A 237 -10.69 15.55 13.57
N VAL A 238 -9.36 15.54 13.62
CA VAL A 238 -8.55 14.33 13.58
C VAL A 238 -7.95 14.05 14.95
N TYR A 239 -8.16 12.85 15.46
CA TYR A 239 -7.54 12.36 16.69
C TYR A 239 -6.66 11.16 16.37
N VAL A 240 -5.48 11.08 16.98
CA VAL A 240 -4.51 10.03 16.67
C VAL A 240 -4.04 9.34 17.95
N HIS A 241 -3.97 8.02 17.90
CA HIS A 241 -3.32 7.22 18.92
C HIS A 241 -1.84 7.09 18.58
N ILE A 242 -1.01 7.53 19.52
CA ILE A 242 0.44 7.35 19.47
C ILE A 242 0.77 6.33 20.56
N PRO A 243 1.25 5.12 20.21
CA PRO A 243 1.54 4.10 21.20
C PRO A 243 2.54 4.64 22.23
N MET A 244 2.16 4.58 23.51
CA MET A 244 3.03 5.05 24.59
C MET A 244 4.39 4.35 24.52
N LYS A 245 5.47 5.14 24.59
CA LYS A 245 6.80 4.59 24.85
C LYS A 245 6.74 3.92 26.22
N ASN A 246 7.00 2.61 26.27
CA ASN A 246 7.29 1.95 27.54
C ASN A 246 8.56 2.60 28.11
N TYR A 247 8.41 3.66 28.90
CA TYR A 247 9.43 4.07 29.85
C TYR A 247 9.53 2.92 30.84
N LYS A 248 10.49 2.01 30.61
CA LYS A 248 11.00 1.19 31.71
C LYS A 248 11.36 2.16 32.82
N HIS A 249 10.78 1.93 33.99
CA HIS A 249 11.00 2.63 35.25
C HIS A 249 12.36 3.34 35.28
N LEU A 250 12.33 4.68 35.25
CA LEU A 250 13.37 5.43 35.94
C LEU A 250 13.10 5.18 37.41
N ASP A 251 13.98 4.40 38.02
CA ASP A 251 13.95 4.07 39.43
C ASP A 251 13.70 5.34 40.25
N THR A 252 12.66 5.26 41.06
CA THR A 252 12.36 6.15 42.17
C THR A 252 13.42 5.94 43.27
N ASP A 253 14.65 6.34 43.01
CA ASP A 253 15.75 6.33 44.00
C ASP A 253 16.40 7.72 44.03
N ASN A 254 15.63 8.78 44.30
CA ASN A 254 16.14 10.11 44.65
C ASN A 254 15.04 11.04 45.23
N LEU A 255 14.30 10.57 46.25
CA LEU A 255 13.39 11.43 47.02
C LEU A 255 13.68 11.49 48.53
N ASP A 256 14.76 10.86 49.01
CA ASP A 256 15.10 10.85 50.45
C ASP A 256 16.39 11.61 50.79
N ASN A 257 16.68 12.75 50.15
CA ASN A 257 17.76 13.64 50.60
C ASN A 257 17.48 15.12 50.32
N MET A 258 16.46 15.68 50.97
CA MET A 258 16.40 17.09 51.37
C MET A 258 15.57 17.21 52.65
N GLU A 259 16.19 16.91 53.80
CA GLU A 259 15.91 17.59 55.06
C GLU A 259 16.92 18.73 55.25
#